data_AF-A0A9N8L2R9-F1
#
_entry.id   AF-A0A9N8L2R9-F1
#
_cell.length_a   1.000
_cell.length_b   1.000
_cell.length_c   1.000
_cell.angle_alpha   90.00
_cell.angle_beta   90.00
_cell.angle_gamma   90.00
#
_symmetry.space_group_name_H-M   'P 1'
#
loop_
_entity.id
_entity.type
_entity.pdbx_description
1 polymer ?
#
loop_
_entity_poly.entity_id
_entity_poly.type
_entity_poly.pdbx_seq_one_letter_code
_entity_poly.pdbx_strand_id
1 'polypeptide(L)'
;MIWEKFVMVPTLTVVETTHYSMVNIPFPAVTVCDTERVYLPKTENMTDLLILRGFNKSEIKDFYKSFTDIQRKGYKPEPSVRKIHALLEDIGYPLKVLLDTLKRPCSEMIAECTWRSKSHNCSEMFRPVFTINGHCCQFDIPYFRRHAEKQTNFISGLDSTEALDIIVYGQHNIDDDSEGYAMLYVYDRKDKVTLLDSFISLTPESYFDVNIYVWAIDSSPSVKALSLSSRKCILETDKGEAAGFYEGCMTRLILRRVVNECRCLPFDYTGYNIRISCCFHY
;
A
#
# COMPACT_ATOMS: atom_id res chain seq x y z
N MET A 1 -35.76 -13.62 -27.75
CA MET A 1 -35.21 -13.01 -28.98
C MET A 1 -33.74 -12.67 -28.78
N ILE A 2 -32.89 -12.82 -29.80
CA ILE A 2 -31.45 -12.47 -29.75
C ILE A 2 -31.24 -10.95 -29.61
N TRP A 3 -32.12 -10.14 -30.24
CA TRP A 3 -32.08 -8.68 -30.16
C TRP A 3 -32.29 -8.16 -28.73
N GLU A 4 -33.27 -8.69 -28.01
CA GLU A 4 -33.48 -8.32 -26.60
C GLU A 4 -32.28 -8.65 -25.71
N LYS A 5 -31.63 -9.79 -25.96
CA LYS A 5 -30.41 -10.17 -25.23
C LYS A 5 -29.25 -9.22 -25.54
N PHE A 6 -29.07 -8.82 -26.80
CA PHE A 6 -28.06 -7.84 -27.22
C PHE A 6 -28.32 -6.47 -26.59
N VAL A 7 -29.58 -6.04 -26.50
CA VAL A 7 -29.96 -4.78 -25.84
C VAL A 7 -29.72 -4.84 -24.32
N MET A 8 -29.95 -5.99 -23.68
CA MET A 8 -29.77 -6.15 -22.23
C MET A 8 -28.31 -6.37 -21.80
N VAL A 9 -27.51 -7.05 -22.62
CA VAL A 9 -26.10 -7.40 -22.37
C VAL A 9 -25.28 -7.23 -23.66
N PRO A 10 -24.89 -5.98 -24.01
CA PRO A 10 -24.23 -5.68 -25.29
C PRO A 10 -22.73 -6.03 -25.32
N THR A 11 -22.16 -6.48 -24.20
CA THR A 11 -20.73 -6.73 -24.03
C THR A 11 -20.44 -8.22 -23.81
N LEU A 12 -19.34 -8.70 -24.38
CA LEU A 12 -18.81 -10.04 -24.17
C LEU A 12 -17.29 -9.96 -23.99
N THR A 13 -16.76 -10.64 -22.99
CA THR A 13 -15.31 -10.79 -22.77
C THR A 13 -14.79 -11.99 -23.55
N VAL A 14 -13.72 -11.79 -24.31
CA VAL A 14 -13.06 -12.85 -25.09
C VAL A 14 -11.56 -12.79 -24.89
N VAL A 15 -10.89 -13.93 -25.05
CA VAL A 15 -9.42 -13.96 -25.09
C VAL A 15 -8.99 -13.51 -26.49
N GLU A 16 -8.34 -12.35 -26.58
CA GLU A 16 -7.79 -11.86 -27.85
C GLU A 16 -6.53 -12.64 -28.24
N THR A 17 -5.62 -12.84 -27.30
CA THR A 17 -4.37 -13.59 -27.52
C THR A 17 -3.82 -14.13 -26.20
N THR A 18 -3.19 -15.31 -26.28
CA THR A 18 -2.40 -15.90 -25.19
C THR A 18 -0.90 -15.59 -25.33
N HIS A 19 -0.51 -14.89 -26.40
CA HIS A 19 0.88 -14.56 -26.74
C HIS A 19 1.16 -13.05 -26.65
N TYR A 20 0.43 -12.33 -25.80
CA TYR A 20 0.71 -10.92 -25.55
C TYR A 20 2.10 -10.77 -24.95
N SER A 21 2.94 -9.92 -25.56
CA SER A 21 4.33 -9.76 -25.13
C SER A 21 4.41 -9.14 -23.74
N MET A 22 5.17 -9.78 -22.85
CA MET A 22 5.44 -9.27 -21.49
C MET A 22 6.12 -7.91 -21.49
N VAL A 23 6.85 -7.55 -22.55
CA VAL A 23 7.49 -6.23 -22.73
C VAL A 23 6.48 -5.08 -22.66
N ASN A 24 5.24 -5.34 -23.09
CA ASN A 24 4.17 -4.35 -23.08
C ASN A 24 3.44 -4.27 -21.73
N ILE A 25 3.72 -5.21 -20.81
CA ILE A 25 3.14 -5.23 -19.47
C ILE A 25 4.10 -4.51 -18.52
N PRO A 26 3.66 -3.41 -17.88
CA PRO A 26 4.50 -2.71 -16.93
C PRO A 26 4.78 -3.60 -15.71
N PHE A 27 6.00 -3.54 -15.19
CA PHE A 27 6.32 -4.19 -13.91
C PHE A 27 5.42 -3.61 -12.79
N PRO A 28 4.89 -4.45 -11.90
CA PRO A 28 3.97 -4.02 -10.85
C PRO A 28 4.65 -3.10 -9.82
N ALA A 29 3.85 -2.42 -9.01
CA ALA A 29 4.36 -1.81 -7.79
C ALA A 29 4.51 -2.89 -6.71
N VAL A 30 5.62 -2.83 -5.98
CA VAL A 30 5.92 -3.74 -4.86
C VAL A 30 6.07 -2.91 -3.60
N THR A 31 5.28 -3.18 -2.57
CA THR A 31 5.33 -2.44 -1.31
C THR A 31 5.59 -3.36 -0.15
N VAL A 32 6.63 -3.07 0.62
CA VAL A 32 6.99 -3.79 1.84
C VAL A 32 6.61 -2.91 3.02
N CYS A 33 5.83 -3.44 3.95
CA CYS A 33 5.45 -2.77 5.19
C CYS A 33 5.97 -3.57 6.38
N ASP A 34 6.47 -2.88 7.40
CA ASP A 34 6.74 -3.50 8.69
C ASP A 34 5.40 -3.75 9.42
N THR A 35 5.32 -4.80 10.23
CA THR A 35 4.16 -5.00 11.12
C THR A 35 4.17 -4.00 12.26
N GLU A 36 5.35 -3.58 12.69
CA GLU A 36 5.49 -2.55 13.72
C GLU A 36 5.53 -1.16 13.11
N ARG A 37 4.64 -0.29 13.58
CA ARG A 37 4.54 1.09 13.08
C ARG A 37 5.51 2.06 13.75
N VAL A 38 6.20 1.59 14.78
CA VAL A 38 7.20 2.35 15.54
C VAL A 38 8.54 1.63 15.45
N TYR A 39 9.53 2.33 14.92
CA TYR A 39 10.91 1.88 14.88
C TYR A 39 11.61 2.29 16.18
N LEU A 40 11.75 1.35 17.12
CA LEU A 40 12.27 1.60 18.46
C LEU A 40 13.59 2.39 18.49
N PRO A 41 14.59 2.15 17.61
CA PRO A 41 15.83 2.92 17.62
C PRO A 41 15.65 4.43 17.37
N LYS A 42 14.52 4.86 16.79
CA LYS A 42 14.18 6.28 16.59
C LYS A 42 13.37 6.91 17.73
N THR A 43 13.12 6.16 18.80
CA THR A 43 12.27 6.61 19.92
C THR A 43 13.04 7.29 21.05
N GLU A 44 14.38 7.32 21.02
CA GLU A 44 15.22 7.77 22.14
C GLU A 44 14.85 9.17 22.64
N ASN A 45 14.95 10.19 21.77
CA ASN A 45 14.61 11.57 22.12
C ASN A 45 13.18 11.74 22.66
N MET A 46 12.23 10.98 22.09
CA MET A 46 10.82 11.03 22.51
C MET A 46 10.64 10.37 23.87
N THR A 47 11.32 9.25 24.10
CA THR A 47 11.29 8.50 25.36
C THR A 47 11.84 9.36 26.48
N ASP A 48 12.98 10.03 26.27
CA ASP A 48 13.58 10.94 27.25
C ASP A 48 12.64 12.11 27.59
N LEU A 49 12.00 12.70 26.57
CA LEU A 49 11.00 13.74 26.77
C LEU A 49 9.82 13.24 27.63
N LEU A 50 9.31 12.04 27.38
CA LEU A 50 8.18 11.49 28.12
C LEU A 50 8.56 11.12 29.56
N ILE A 51 9.77 10.63 29.79
CA ILE A 51 10.32 10.40 31.13
C ILE A 51 10.41 11.72 31.91
N LEU A 52 10.94 12.77 31.28
CA LEU A 52 11.02 14.12 31.90
C LEU A 52 9.63 14.69 32.23
N ARG A 53 8.59 14.28 31.51
CA ARG A 53 7.19 14.67 31.73
C ARG A 53 6.48 13.79 32.77
N GLY A 54 7.21 12.84 33.38
CA GLY A 54 6.73 12.04 34.51
C GLY A 54 6.08 10.71 34.12
N PHE A 55 6.15 10.29 32.85
CA PHE A 55 5.66 8.98 32.44
C PHE A 55 6.69 7.90 32.74
N ASN A 56 6.21 6.75 33.23
CA ASN A 56 7.08 5.62 33.48
C ASN A 56 7.32 4.78 32.21
N LYS A 57 8.32 3.88 32.25
CA LYS A 57 8.70 3.05 31.09
C LYS A 57 7.56 2.17 30.58
N SER A 58 6.67 1.68 31.44
CA SER A 58 5.53 0.86 31.04
C SER A 58 4.53 1.69 30.24
N GLU A 59 4.19 2.88 30.72
CA GLU A 59 3.26 3.79 30.03
C GLU A 59 3.78 4.20 28.65
N ILE A 60 5.09 4.43 28.54
CA ILE A 60 5.74 4.77 27.27
C ILE A 60 5.74 3.56 26.32
N LYS A 61 5.99 2.36 26.84
CA LYS A 61 5.90 1.12 26.06
C LYS A 61 4.47 0.92 25.52
N ASP A 62 3.46 1.09 26.37
CA ASP A 62 2.04 0.99 25.98
C ASP A 62 1.66 2.05 24.94
N PHE A 63 2.25 3.26 25.04
CA PHE A 63 2.10 4.30 24.03
C PHE A 63 2.67 3.90 22.68
N TYR A 64 3.90 3.39 22.59
CA TYR A 64 4.45 2.94 21.31
C TYR A 64 3.67 1.75 20.74
N LYS A 65 3.29 0.80 21.59
CA LYS A 65 2.46 -0.36 21.20
C LYS A 65 1.10 0.06 20.63
N SER A 66 0.52 1.15 21.13
CA SER A 66 -0.79 1.64 20.69
C SER A 66 -0.88 1.93 19.18
N PHE A 67 0.24 2.29 18.54
CA PHE A 67 0.28 2.56 17.11
C PHE A 67 -0.08 1.34 16.27
N THR A 68 0.37 0.15 16.70
CA THR A 68 0.09 -1.15 16.08
C THR A 68 -1.25 -1.70 16.57
N ASP A 69 -1.51 -1.63 17.89
CA ASP A 69 -2.72 -2.19 18.51
C ASP A 69 -4.04 -1.55 18.06
N ILE A 70 -4.02 -0.31 17.55
CA ILE A 70 -5.23 0.36 17.06
C ILE A 70 -5.94 -0.39 15.93
N GLN A 71 -5.24 -1.27 15.21
CA GLN A 71 -5.83 -2.12 14.19
C GLN A 71 -6.62 -3.31 14.80
N ARG A 72 -6.38 -3.66 16.06
CA ARG A 72 -7.03 -4.80 16.72
C ARG A 72 -8.47 -4.47 17.07
N LYS A 73 -9.39 -5.36 16.70
CA LYS A 73 -10.82 -5.21 16.97
C LYS A 73 -11.06 -5.11 18.49
N GLY A 74 -11.73 -4.05 18.91
CA GLY A 74 -12.08 -3.85 20.33
C GLY A 74 -10.95 -3.28 21.18
N TYR A 75 -9.83 -2.87 20.57
CA TYR A 75 -8.77 -2.14 21.26
C TYR A 75 -9.33 -0.89 21.96
N LYS A 76 -8.90 -0.69 23.20
CA LYS A 76 -9.21 0.51 24.00
C LYS A 76 -7.89 1.04 24.56
N PRO A 77 -7.50 2.27 24.21
CA PRO A 77 -6.25 2.82 24.71
C PRO A 77 -6.32 3.09 26.21
N GLU A 78 -5.24 2.74 26.91
CA GLU A 78 -5.07 3.06 28.32
C GLU A 78 -5.17 4.57 28.58
N PRO A 79 -5.58 5.02 29.78
CA PRO A 79 -5.64 6.43 30.10
C PRO A 79 -4.29 7.16 29.95
N SER A 80 -3.18 6.48 30.24
CA SER A 80 -1.81 7.01 30.07
C SER A 80 -1.50 7.30 28.60
N VAL A 81 -1.81 6.37 27.70
CA VAL A 81 -1.65 6.52 26.24
C VAL A 81 -2.39 7.75 25.73
N ARG A 82 -3.64 7.95 26.17
CA ARG A 82 -4.44 9.14 25.81
C ARG A 82 -3.81 10.44 26.32
N LYS A 83 -3.30 10.45 27.56
CA LYS A 83 -2.59 11.61 28.12
C LYS A 83 -1.31 11.93 27.34
N ILE A 84 -0.55 10.92 26.94
CA ILE A 84 0.66 11.08 26.14
C ILE A 84 0.33 11.69 24.78
N HIS A 85 -0.67 11.15 24.06
CA HIS A 85 -1.10 11.73 22.79
C HIS A 85 -1.53 13.20 22.93
N ALA A 86 -2.35 13.53 23.94
CA ALA A 86 -2.80 14.91 24.17
C ALA A 86 -1.62 15.85 24.48
N LEU A 87 -0.70 15.41 25.35
CA LEU A 87 0.49 16.18 25.67
C LEU A 87 1.36 16.44 24.43
N LEU A 88 1.61 15.40 23.63
CA LEU A 88 2.45 15.50 22.42
C LEU A 88 1.81 16.41 21.37
N GLU A 89 0.49 16.32 21.20
CA GLU A 89 -0.27 17.21 20.32
C GLU A 89 -0.13 18.67 20.76
N ASP A 90 -0.25 18.97 22.05
CA ASP A 90 -0.11 20.33 22.61
C ASP A 90 1.29 20.92 22.37
N ILE A 91 2.33 20.10 22.31
CA ILE A 91 3.72 20.55 22.05
C ILE A 91 4.12 20.44 20.57
N GLY A 92 3.16 20.25 19.66
CA GLY A 92 3.38 20.30 18.21
C GLY A 92 3.73 18.96 17.55
N TYR A 93 3.46 17.84 18.21
CA TYR A 93 3.59 16.49 17.65
C TYR A 93 2.22 15.83 17.48
N PRO A 94 1.40 16.28 16.51
CA PRO A 94 0.16 15.57 16.17
C PRO A 94 0.47 14.18 15.61
N LEU A 95 -0.53 13.29 15.59
CA LEU A 95 -0.36 11.88 15.19
C LEU A 95 0.40 11.68 13.87
N LYS A 96 0.16 12.53 12.86
CA LYS A 96 0.86 12.45 11.57
C LYS A 96 2.36 12.69 11.70
N VAL A 97 2.76 13.68 12.50
CA VAL A 97 4.17 13.99 12.76
C VAL A 97 4.81 12.86 13.55
N LEU A 98 4.09 12.28 14.52
CA LEU A 98 4.55 11.10 15.26
C LEU A 98 4.80 9.91 14.34
N LEU A 99 3.84 9.57 13.47
CA LEU A 99 4.01 8.49 12.48
C LEU A 99 5.23 8.72 11.58
N ASP A 100 5.44 9.95 11.12
CA ASP A 100 6.58 10.27 10.25
C ASP A 100 7.92 10.25 11.00
N THR A 101 7.93 10.67 12.26
CA THR A 101 9.12 10.72 13.12
C THR A 101 9.56 9.32 13.56
N LEU A 102 8.59 8.48 13.93
CA LEU A 102 8.81 7.17 14.51
C LEU A 102 8.91 6.04 13.47
N LYS A 103 8.69 6.32 12.18
CA LYS A 103 8.78 5.29 11.13
C LYS A 103 10.21 4.76 10.95
N ARG A 104 10.28 3.50 10.55
CA ARG A 104 11.50 2.87 10.04
C ARG A 104 11.88 3.48 8.67
N PRO A 105 13.12 3.97 8.48
CA PRO A 105 13.59 4.36 7.15
C PRO A 105 13.61 3.18 6.19
N CYS A 106 13.34 3.41 4.91
CA CYS A 106 13.42 2.34 3.90
C CYS A 106 14.81 1.75 3.74
N SER A 107 15.85 2.56 3.95
CA SER A 107 17.25 2.11 3.96
C SER A 107 17.58 1.16 5.11
N GLU A 108 16.83 1.20 6.21
CA GLU A 108 17.01 0.28 7.35
C GLU A 108 16.16 -0.99 7.23
N MET A 109 15.16 -0.97 6.35
CA MET A 109 14.22 -2.09 6.15
C MET A 109 14.60 -2.94 4.95
N ILE A 110 15.00 -2.31 3.84
CA ILE A 110 15.43 -2.98 2.61
C ILE A 110 16.94 -2.83 2.49
N ALA A 111 17.66 -3.92 2.76
CA ALA A 111 19.11 -3.93 2.92
C ALA A 111 19.86 -4.06 1.61
N GLU A 112 19.43 -4.99 0.76
CA GLU A 112 20.04 -5.27 -0.54
C GLU A 112 18.97 -5.25 -1.61
N CYS A 113 19.29 -4.67 -2.75
CA CYS A 113 18.38 -4.56 -3.88
C CYS A 113 19.11 -4.90 -5.17
N THR A 114 18.54 -5.84 -5.89
CA THR A 114 19.00 -6.27 -7.20
C THR A 114 17.86 -6.09 -8.19
N TRP A 115 18.16 -5.43 -9.30
CA TRP A 115 17.26 -5.33 -10.44
C TRP A 115 17.90 -6.03 -11.63
N ARG A 116 17.29 -7.14 -12.06
CA ARG A 116 17.74 -7.95 -13.20
C ARG A 116 19.22 -8.32 -13.09
N SER A 117 19.58 -8.91 -11.95
CA SER A 117 20.93 -9.36 -11.60
C SER A 117 21.98 -8.24 -11.47
N LYS A 118 21.58 -6.95 -11.52
CA LYS A 118 22.46 -5.82 -11.20
C LYS A 118 22.13 -5.28 -9.82
N SER A 119 23.14 -5.15 -8.97
CA SER A 119 22.99 -4.51 -7.66
C SER A 119 22.75 -3.00 -7.82
N HIS A 120 21.84 -2.46 -7.02
CA HIS A 120 21.46 -1.06 -7.00
C HIS A 120 21.31 -0.57 -5.56
N ASN A 121 21.47 0.74 -5.37
CA ASN A 121 21.18 1.35 -4.08
C ASN A 121 19.67 1.29 -3.80
N CYS A 122 19.29 0.62 -2.72
CA CYS A 122 17.88 0.50 -2.33
C CYS A 122 17.17 1.86 -2.18
N SER A 123 17.88 2.93 -1.81
CA SER A 123 17.30 4.27 -1.68
C SER A 123 16.91 4.91 -3.02
N GLU A 124 17.53 4.46 -4.12
CA GLU A 124 17.18 4.87 -5.48
C GLU A 124 15.98 4.08 -6.03
N MET A 125 15.74 2.88 -5.48
CA MET A 125 14.69 1.95 -5.91
C MET A 125 13.40 2.09 -5.10
N PHE A 126 13.52 2.22 -3.77
CA PHE A 126 12.42 2.26 -2.83
C PHE A 126 12.22 3.67 -2.28
N ARG A 127 10.95 4.08 -2.20
CA ARG A 127 10.55 5.33 -1.57
C ARG A 127 9.60 5.08 -0.39
N PRO A 128 9.64 5.93 0.65
CA PRO A 128 8.63 5.87 1.69
C PRO A 128 7.27 6.27 1.11
N VAL A 129 6.25 5.48 1.40
CA VAL A 129 4.86 5.78 1.11
C VAL A 129 4.05 5.64 2.39
N PHE A 130 2.98 6.42 2.49
CA PHE A 130 2.01 6.23 3.55
C PHE A 130 0.86 5.38 3.01
N THR A 131 0.42 4.42 3.81
CA THR A 131 -0.63 3.45 3.46
C THR A 131 -1.57 3.27 4.64
N ILE A 132 -2.61 2.44 4.46
CA ILE A 132 -3.49 2.00 5.55
C ILE A 132 -2.76 1.29 6.71
N ASN A 133 -1.57 0.75 6.45
CA ASN A 133 -0.73 0.08 7.46
C ASN A 133 0.30 1.01 8.10
N GLY A 134 0.32 2.28 7.72
CA GLY A 134 1.33 3.25 8.15
C GLY A 134 2.37 3.47 7.07
N HIS A 135 3.59 3.83 7.48
CA HIS A 135 4.69 4.05 6.55
C HIS A 135 5.26 2.72 6.04
N CYS A 136 5.32 2.58 4.72
CA CYS A 136 5.86 1.43 4.02
C CYS A 136 6.88 1.88 2.98
N CYS A 137 7.57 0.93 2.36
CA CYS A 137 8.55 1.19 1.30
C CYS A 137 8.06 0.61 -0.01
N GLN A 138 7.86 1.48 -0.98
CA GLN A 138 7.36 1.13 -2.30
C GLN A 138 8.49 1.18 -3.33
N PHE A 139 8.64 0.09 -4.06
CA PHE A 139 9.29 0.04 -5.36
C PHE A 139 8.27 0.29 -6.46
N ASP A 140 8.59 1.24 -7.34
CA ASP A 140 7.89 1.42 -8.61
C ASP A 140 8.86 1.91 -9.69
N ILE A 141 8.60 1.52 -10.94
CA ILE A 141 9.44 1.88 -12.08
C ILE A 141 9.55 3.41 -12.29
N PRO A 142 8.48 4.23 -12.17
CA PRO A 142 8.60 5.68 -12.30
C PRO A 142 9.58 6.34 -11.32
N TYR A 143 9.58 5.93 -10.05
CA TYR A 143 10.52 6.42 -9.04
C TYR A 143 11.93 5.94 -9.35
N PHE A 144 12.11 4.64 -9.60
CA PHE A 144 13.43 4.08 -9.87
C PHE A 144 14.06 4.72 -11.12
N ARG A 145 13.29 4.91 -12.20
CA ARG A 145 13.78 5.56 -13.43
C ARG A 145 14.29 6.99 -13.22
N ARG A 146 13.78 7.73 -12.23
CA ARG A 146 14.26 9.10 -11.94
C ARG A 146 15.59 9.13 -11.20
N HIS A 147 15.96 8.05 -10.52
CA HIS A 147 17.14 8.01 -9.65
C HIS A 147 18.23 7.08 -10.20
N ALA A 148 17.85 6.11 -11.03
CA ALA A 148 18.79 5.18 -11.64
C ALA A 148 19.70 5.83 -12.70
N GLU A 149 20.80 5.16 -12.99
CA GLU A 149 21.68 5.48 -14.12
C GLU A 149 20.91 5.49 -15.45
N LYS A 150 21.28 6.39 -16.37
CA LYS A 150 20.61 6.58 -17.68
C LYS A 150 20.52 5.30 -18.53
N GLN A 151 21.45 4.36 -18.37
CA GLN A 151 21.51 3.10 -19.11
C GLN A 151 20.69 1.95 -18.50
N THR A 152 19.98 2.18 -17.39
CA THR A 152 19.23 1.13 -16.71
C THR A 152 18.06 0.63 -17.56
N ASN A 153 17.96 -0.69 -17.75
CA ASN A 153 16.89 -1.29 -18.55
C ASN A 153 15.65 -1.60 -17.69
N PHE A 154 14.51 -1.03 -18.07
CA PHE A 154 13.23 -1.20 -17.38
C PHE A 154 12.22 -2.04 -18.18
N ILE A 155 12.63 -2.62 -19.30
CA ILE A 155 11.77 -3.49 -20.10
C ILE A 155 11.48 -4.76 -19.32
N SER A 156 10.19 -5.04 -19.10
CA SER A 156 9.72 -6.29 -18.51
C SER A 156 9.94 -7.47 -19.48
N GLY A 157 10.37 -8.63 -18.99
CA GLY A 157 10.25 -9.89 -19.73
C GLY A 157 11.24 -10.17 -20.86
N LEU A 158 12.41 -9.52 -20.92
CA LEU A 158 13.56 -10.03 -21.69
C LEU A 158 14.55 -10.73 -20.74
N ASP A 159 15.01 -11.92 -21.09
CA ASP A 159 16.27 -12.57 -20.63
C ASP A 159 16.52 -12.82 -19.12
N SER A 160 15.62 -12.46 -18.19
CA SER A 160 15.74 -12.86 -16.78
C SER A 160 14.42 -13.37 -16.21
N THR A 161 14.47 -14.51 -15.53
CA THR A 161 13.34 -15.09 -14.79
C THR A 161 13.03 -14.30 -13.53
N GLU A 162 14.04 -13.64 -12.98
CA GLU A 162 13.97 -12.80 -11.77
C GLU A 162 14.23 -11.35 -12.18
N ALA A 163 13.32 -10.46 -11.76
CA ALA A 163 13.41 -9.04 -12.08
C ALA A 163 13.84 -8.20 -10.87
N LEU A 164 13.30 -8.50 -9.69
CA LEU A 164 13.53 -7.77 -8.46
C LEU A 164 13.86 -8.76 -7.34
N ASP A 165 15.07 -8.65 -6.80
CA ASP A 165 15.48 -9.39 -5.61
C ASP A 165 15.78 -8.38 -4.50
N ILE A 166 15.24 -8.64 -3.31
CA ILE A 166 15.44 -7.78 -2.15
C ILE A 166 15.74 -8.60 -0.90
N ILE A 167 16.60 -8.07 -0.05
CA ILE A 167 16.76 -8.57 1.33
C ILE A 167 16.05 -7.60 2.26
N VAL A 168 15.10 -8.12 3.02
CA VAL A 168 14.31 -7.36 4.00
C VAL A 168 14.78 -7.74 5.39
N TYR A 169 15.13 -6.74 6.20
CA TYR A 169 15.44 -6.96 7.61
C TYR A 169 14.17 -6.88 8.44
N GLY A 170 13.87 -7.94 9.20
CA GLY A 170 12.79 -7.96 10.17
C GLY A 170 13.00 -6.96 11.32
N GLN A 171 11.94 -6.70 12.06
CA GLN A 171 11.98 -5.97 13.34
C GLN A 171 11.33 -6.85 14.42
N HIS A 172 11.78 -6.71 15.68
CA HIS A 172 11.14 -7.34 16.82
C HIS A 172 9.83 -6.65 17.20
N ASN A 173 8.84 -7.44 17.62
CA ASN A 173 7.56 -6.97 18.10
C ASN A 173 7.73 -6.23 19.43
N ILE A 174 7.04 -5.10 19.58
CA ILE A 174 7.18 -4.27 20.80
C ILE A 174 6.59 -4.98 22.02
N ASP A 175 5.59 -5.85 21.80
CA ASP A 175 4.83 -6.50 22.88
C ASP A 175 5.70 -7.49 23.68
N ASP A 176 6.23 -8.50 22.99
CA ASP A 176 6.86 -9.68 23.56
C ASP A 176 8.32 -9.88 23.08
N ASP A 177 8.87 -8.93 22.33
CA ASP A 177 10.22 -8.98 21.76
C ASP A 177 10.43 -10.19 20.81
N SER A 178 9.33 -10.79 20.32
CA SER A 178 9.40 -11.86 19.33
C SER A 178 9.75 -11.31 17.95
N GLU A 179 10.27 -12.17 17.09
CA GLU A 179 10.53 -11.80 15.69
C GLU A 179 9.23 -11.44 14.96
N GLY A 180 9.18 -10.23 14.43
CA GLY A 180 8.11 -9.78 13.55
C GLY A 180 8.26 -10.30 12.12
N TYR A 181 7.28 -10.01 11.28
CA TYR A 181 7.31 -10.31 9.85
C TYR A 181 7.10 -9.03 9.04
N ALA A 182 7.46 -9.04 7.76
CA ALA A 182 7.13 -7.94 6.85
C ALA A 182 5.95 -8.33 5.95
N MET A 183 5.10 -7.37 5.62
CA MET A 183 3.99 -7.56 4.68
C MET A 183 4.43 -7.11 3.28
N LEU A 184 4.41 -8.02 2.32
CA LEU A 184 4.70 -7.74 0.91
C LEU A 184 3.40 -7.65 0.11
N TYR A 185 3.18 -6.49 -0.50
CA TYR A 185 2.07 -6.21 -1.40
C TYR A 185 2.59 -6.09 -2.84
N VAL A 186 1.87 -6.70 -3.78
CA VAL A 186 2.12 -6.59 -5.22
C VAL A 186 0.81 -6.19 -5.90
N TYR A 187 0.82 -5.08 -6.63
CA TYR A 187 -0.37 -4.52 -7.29
C TYR A 187 0.01 -3.73 -8.55
N ASP A 188 -0.98 -3.35 -9.37
CA ASP A 188 -0.72 -2.57 -10.58
C ASP A 188 -0.02 -1.25 -10.22
N ARG A 189 0.93 -0.81 -11.06
CA ARG A 189 1.70 0.41 -10.82
C ARG A 189 0.88 1.70 -10.70
N LYS A 190 -0.36 1.72 -11.22
CA LYS A 190 -1.28 2.87 -11.14
C LYS A 190 -2.05 2.89 -9.82
N ASP A 191 -2.07 1.77 -9.11
CA ASP A 191 -2.87 1.56 -7.93
C ASP A 191 -2.08 1.87 -6.65
N LYS A 192 -2.70 1.60 -5.49
CA LYS A 192 -2.12 1.80 -4.15
C LYS A 192 -2.63 0.71 -3.24
N VAL A 193 -1.89 0.44 -2.16
CA VAL A 193 -2.35 -0.48 -1.11
C VAL A 193 -3.71 -0.03 -0.55
N THR A 194 -4.68 -0.93 -0.58
CA THR A 194 -6.07 -0.71 -0.15
C THR A 194 -6.46 -1.63 1.01
N LEU A 195 -7.65 -1.40 1.59
CA LEU A 195 -8.16 -2.21 2.71
C LEU A 195 -8.44 -3.67 2.35
N LEU A 196 -8.56 -3.98 1.07
CA LEU A 196 -8.90 -5.32 0.60
C LEU A 196 -7.71 -6.07 0.00
N ASP A 197 -6.55 -5.41 -0.10
CA ASP A 197 -5.39 -6.04 -0.70
C ASP A 197 -4.84 -7.13 0.22
N SER A 198 -4.52 -8.28 -0.39
CA SER A 198 -3.85 -9.38 0.30
C SER A 198 -2.34 -9.15 0.28
N PHE A 199 -1.66 -9.59 1.34
CA PHE A 199 -0.21 -9.53 1.44
C PHE A 199 0.39 -10.92 1.58
N ILE A 200 1.65 -11.03 1.18
CA ILE A 200 2.52 -12.17 1.47
C ILE A 200 3.29 -11.84 2.75
N SER A 201 3.24 -12.75 3.73
CA SER A 201 3.99 -12.59 4.98
C SER A 201 5.44 -13.05 4.77
N LEU A 202 6.39 -12.12 4.91
CA LEU A 202 7.82 -12.39 4.86
C LEU A 202 8.34 -12.63 6.27
N THR A 203 8.56 -13.90 6.61
CA THR A 203 9.16 -14.29 7.88
C THR A 203 10.68 -14.15 7.83
N PRO A 204 11.34 -13.80 8.95
CA PRO A 204 12.80 -13.78 9.04
C PRO A 204 13.43 -15.14 8.69
N GLU A 205 14.72 -15.10 8.34
CA GLU A 205 15.54 -16.28 8.01
C GLU A 205 14.97 -17.18 6.91
N SER A 206 14.09 -16.64 6.07
CA SER A 206 13.36 -17.39 5.05
C SER A 206 13.60 -16.79 3.67
N TYR A 207 13.55 -17.64 2.64
CA TYR A 207 13.60 -17.24 1.24
C TYR A 207 12.21 -17.38 0.61
N PHE A 208 11.77 -16.35 -0.12
CA PHE A 208 10.47 -16.31 -0.79
C PHE A 208 10.66 -16.06 -2.28
N ASP A 209 10.11 -16.94 -3.12
CA ASP A 209 10.00 -16.74 -4.56
C ASP A 209 8.53 -16.44 -4.91
N VAL A 210 8.29 -15.24 -5.45
CA VAL A 210 6.94 -14.71 -5.72
C VAL A 210 6.71 -14.68 -7.22
N ASN A 211 6.01 -15.69 -7.71
CA ASN A 211 5.61 -15.79 -9.12
C ASN A 211 4.27 -15.08 -9.35
N ILE A 212 4.26 -14.11 -10.28
CA ILE A 212 3.09 -13.27 -10.56
C ILE A 212 2.56 -13.60 -11.96
N TYR A 213 1.26 -13.92 -12.03
CA TYR A 213 0.55 -14.10 -13.29
C TYR A 213 -0.22 -12.83 -13.63
N VAL A 214 0.03 -12.28 -14.82
CA VAL A 214 -0.57 -11.01 -15.26
C VAL A 214 -1.50 -11.23 -16.45
N TRP A 215 -2.61 -10.51 -16.45
CA TRP A 215 -3.60 -10.50 -17.53
C TRP A 215 -3.79 -9.06 -18.00
N ALA A 216 -3.62 -8.81 -19.29
CA ALA A 216 -3.94 -7.53 -19.89
C ALA A 216 -5.39 -7.56 -20.40
N ILE A 217 -6.23 -6.65 -19.90
CA ILE A 217 -7.63 -6.53 -20.30
C ILE A 217 -7.82 -5.15 -20.92
N ASP A 218 -8.32 -5.11 -22.16
CA ASP A 218 -8.75 -3.88 -22.81
C ASP A 218 -10.15 -4.06 -23.43
N SER A 219 -10.84 -2.94 -23.64
CA SER A 219 -12.14 -2.89 -24.30
C SER A 219 -12.00 -2.48 -25.76
N SER A 220 -12.76 -3.13 -26.64
CA SER A 220 -12.81 -2.77 -28.06
C SER A 220 -13.39 -1.36 -28.28
N PRO A 221 -13.09 -0.70 -29.42
CA PRO A 221 -13.66 0.62 -29.73
C PRO A 221 -15.19 0.66 -29.66
N SER A 222 -15.85 -0.41 -30.09
CA SER A 222 -17.31 -0.54 -30.03
C SER A 222 -17.84 -0.53 -28.60
N VAL A 223 -17.16 -1.19 -27.66
CA VAL A 223 -17.52 -1.17 -26.23
C VAL A 223 -17.22 0.19 -25.61
N LYS A 224 -16.08 0.80 -25.96
CA LYS A 224 -15.72 2.17 -25.54
C LYS A 224 -16.75 3.22 -26.00
N ALA A 225 -17.42 3.01 -27.13
CA ALA A 225 -18.46 3.89 -27.65
C ALA A 225 -19.84 3.72 -26.98
N LEU A 226 -20.09 2.61 -26.27
CA LEU A 226 -21.35 2.41 -25.54
C LEU A 226 -21.47 3.41 -24.38
N SER A 227 -22.71 3.83 -24.09
CA SER A 227 -22.98 4.64 -22.90
C SER A 227 -22.63 3.88 -21.62
N LEU A 228 -22.28 4.61 -20.56
CA LEU A 228 -22.01 4.07 -19.22
C LEU A 228 -23.13 3.13 -18.73
N SER A 229 -24.39 3.53 -18.92
CA SER A 229 -25.58 2.72 -18.58
C SER A 229 -25.71 1.41 -19.39
N SER A 230 -25.19 1.38 -20.62
CA SER A 230 -25.28 0.21 -21.50
C SER A 230 -24.15 -0.78 -21.24
N ARG A 231 -22.90 -0.30 -21.09
CA ARG A 231 -21.74 -1.16 -20.86
C ARG A 231 -21.56 -1.59 -19.40
N LYS A 232 -22.16 -0.84 -18.46
CA LYS A 232 -22.16 -1.13 -17.00
C LYS A 232 -20.77 -1.24 -16.36
N CYS A 233 -19.73 -0.73 -17.02
CA CYS A 233 -18.37 -0.60 -16.49
C CYS A 233 -17.80 0.80 -16.82
N ILE A 234 -16.89 1.25 -15.94
CA ILE A 234 -16.17 2.52 -16.09
C ILE A 234 -14.84 2.21 -16.77
N LEU A 235 -14.49 2.98 -17.79
CA LEU A 235 -13.26 2.89 -18.54
C LEU A 235 -12.35 4.07 -18.21
N GLU A 236 -11.04 3.95 -18.44
CA GLU A 236 -10.07 5.03 -18.18
C GLU A 236 -10.40 6.35 -18.92
N THR A 237 -11.15 6.25 -20.02
CA THR A 237 -11.60 7.39 -20.83
C THR A 237 -12.74 8.20 -20.18
N ASP A 238 -13.38 7.68 -19.14
CA ASP A 238 -14.55 8.28 -18.52
C ASP A 238 -14.14 9.39 -17.55
N LYS A 239 -14.26 10.63 -18.00
CA LYS A 239 -13.90 11.81 -17.20
C LYS A 239 -14.83 11.96 -15.99
N GLY A 240 -14.25 12.20 -14.81
CA GLY A 240 -15.01 12.52 -13.59
C GLY A 240 -15.40 11.31 -12.75
N GLU A 241 -15.28 10.10 -13.29
CA GLU A 241 -15.38 8.85 -12.56
C GLU A 241 -13.99 8.24 -12.51
N ALA A 242 -13.32 8.27 -11.37
CA ALA A 242 -12.03 7.61 -11.28
C ALA A 242 -12.29 6.11 -11.44
N ALA A 243 -12.00 5.59 -12.63
CA ALA A 243 -11.85 4.16 -12.91
C ALA A 243 -10.92 3.60 -11.82
N GLY A 244 -11.54 3.10 -10.77
CA GLY A 244 -10.85 2.43 -9.69
C GLY A 244 -10.94 0.96 -10.02
N PHE A 245 -9.80 0.28 -9.96
CA PHE A 245 -9.77 -1.16 -9.73
C PHE A 245 -10.69 -1.52 -8.55
N TYR A 246 -11.17 -2.75 -8.56
CA TYR A 246 -12.24 -3.23 -7.68
C TYR A 246 -11.99 -2.90 -6.21
N GLU A 247 -10.79 -3.20 -5.73
CA GLU A 247 -10.35 -3.05 -4.36
C GLU A 247 -10.29 -1.58 -3.93
N GLY A 248 -9.77 -0.71 -4.81
CA GLY A 248 -9.76 0.74 -4.60
C GLY A 248 -11.18 1.30 -4.50
N CYS A 249 -12.11 0.78 -5.31
CA CYS A 249 -13.49 1.22 -5.30
C CYS A 249 -14.24 0.73 -4.04
N MET A 250 -14.04 -0.52 -3.65
CA MET A 250 -14.67 -1.09 -2.45
C MET A 250 -14.13 -0.40 -1.18
N THR A 251 -12.84 -0.12 -1.14
CA THR A 251 -12.22 0.68 -0.08
C THR A 251 -12.90 2.04 0.06
N ARG A 252 -13.22 2.73 -1.04
CA ARG A 252 -13.97 4.00 -0.99
C ARG A 252 -15.39 3.84 -0.44
N LEU A 253 -16.10 2.76 -0.80
CA LEU A 253 -17.43 2.48 -0.24
C LEU A 253 -17.38 2.22 1.27
N ILE A 254 -16.38 1.46 1.73
CA ILE A 254 -16.15 1.22 3.16
C ILE A 254 -15.87 2.55 3.86
N LEU A 255 -15.00 3.39 3.29
CA LEU A 255 -14.65 4.69 3.87
C LEU A 255 -15.83 5.66 3.90
N ARG A 256 -16.71 5.67 2.90
CA ARG A 256 -17.98 6.42 2.95
C ARG A 256 -18.79 6.06 4.18
N ARG A 257 -18.88 4.76 4.49
CA ARG A 257 -19.62 4.30 5.66
C ARG A 257 -18.93 4.72 6.95
N VAL A 258 -17.60 4.58 7.04
CA VAL A 258 -16.83 5.05 8.20
C VAL A 258 -17.04 6.54 8.45
N VAL A 259 -17.00 7.37 7.41
CA VAL A 259 -17.20 8.82 7.54
C VAL A 259 -18.63 9.16 7.98
N ASN A 260 -19.63 8.46 7.44
CA ASN A 260 -21.03 8.71 7.80
C ASN A 260 -21.35 8.29 9.25
N GLU A 261 -20.80 7.17 9.71
CA GLU A 261 -21.08 6.60 11.04
C GLU A 261 -20.19 7.22 12.12
N CYS A 262 -18.89 7.36 11.85
CA CYS A 262 -17.88 7.78 12.83
C CYS A 262 -17.51 9.26 12.74
N ARG A 263 -17.92 9.96 11.67
CA ARG A 263 -17.62 11.39 11.42
C ARG A 263 -16.12 11.72 11.44
N CYS A 264 -15.29 10.74 11.10
CA CYS A 264 -13.84 10.89 10.98
C CYS A 264 -13.35 10.30 9.66
N LEU A 265 -12.23 10.82 9.17
CA LEU A 265 -11.58 10.35 7.95
C LEU A 265 -10.22 9.74 8.32
N PRO A 266 -9.92 8.50 7.91
CA PRO A 266 -8.60 7.92 8.13
C PRO A 266 -7.50 8.76 7.47
N PHE A 267 -6.33 8.81 8.12
CA PHE A 267 -5.27 9.79 7.86
C PHE A 267 -4.72 9.83 6.43
N ASP A 268 -4.76 8.71 5.70
CA ASP A 268 -4.27 8.62 4.31
C ASP A 268 -5.30 9.08 3.26
N TYR A 269 -6.51 9.43 3.69
CA TYR A 269 -7.61 9.77 2.79
C TYR A 269 -7.97 11.26 2.85
N THR A 270 -8.35 11.81 1.70
CA THR A 270 -8.86 13.17 1.58
C THR A 270 -10.34 13.17 1.20
N GLY A 271 -11.05 14.28 1.44
CA GLY A 271 -12.48 14.40 1.09
C GLY A 271 -12.79 14.20 -0.39
N TYR A 272 -11.80 14.43 -1.27
CA TYR A 272 -11.91 14.14 -2.71
C TYR A 272 -12.02 12.64 -3.02
N ASN A 273 -11.32 11.80 -2.24
CA ASN A 273 -11.29 10.34 -2.42
C ASN A 273 -12.66 9.68 -2.21
N ILE A 274 -13.61 10.40 -1.59
CA ILE A 274 -14.92 9.88 -1.15
C ILE A 274 -16.02 10.14 -2.20
N ARG A 275 -15.84 11.02 -3.18
CA ARG A 275 -16.93 11.50 -4.07
C ARG A 275 -17.14 10.70 -5.36
N ILE A 276 -16.36 9.64 -5.60
CA ILE A 276 -16.38 8.90 -6.89
C ILE A 276 -17.43 7.78 -6.88
N SER A 277 -18.22 7.67 -7.95
CA SER A 277 -19.18 6.57 -8.15
C SER A 277 -18.44 5.26 -8.45
N CYS A 278 -18.82 4.18 -7.77
CA CYS A 278 -18.31 2.83 -8.01
C CYS A 278 -19.35 2.03 -8.78
N CYS A 279 -18.99 1.49 -9.94
CA CYS A 279 -19.78 0.50 -10.66
C CYS A 279 -19.07 -0.86 -10.56
N PHE A 280 -19.75 -1.86 -10.03
CA PHE A 280 -19.25 -3.23 -9.92
C PHE A 280 -20.14 -4.18 -10.69
N HIS A 281 -19.55 -5.08 -11.46
CA HIS A 281 -20.12 -6.39 -11.74
C HIS A 281 -19.02 -7.45 -11.84
N TYR A 282 -19.32 -8.61 -11.23
CA TYR A 282 -18.63 -9.90 -11.40
C TYR A 282 -18.85 -10.46 -12.80
#